data_AF-A0A8I1EAP2-F1
#
_entry.id   AF-A0A8I1EAP2-F1
#
_cell.length_a   1.000
_cell.length_b   1.000
_cell.length_c   1.000
_cell.angle_alpha   90.00
_cell.angle_beta   90.00
_cell.angle_gamma   90.00
#
_symmetry.space_group_name_H-M   'P 1'
#
loop_
_entity.id
_entity.type
_entity.pdbx_description
1 polymer ?
#
loop_
_entity_poly.entity_id
_entity_poly.type
_entity_poly.pdbx_seq_one_letter_code
_entity_poly.pdbx_strand_id
1 'polypeptide(L)'
;MSHSGFRIILFNSANNGSAILPPRNCLVAGQYLESPSKRYKLILEADGNLRLYDNGVPVWVADSSVPYTYVDNRPNTDLVTCFYMQGSAFLVDRVGSRTWSTKGDWINGAADRAYLQVQDDGNVVVVDGVPQWARFGFTPTAVPTRGVFYPDHGTGDLPTFYTYYWNNAF
;
A
#
# COMPACT_ATOMS: atom_id res chain seq x y z
N MET A 1 -30.42 1.78 -4.03
CA MET A 1 -29.29 1.18 -3.29
C MET A 1 -28.27 0.74 -4.33
N SER A 2 -27.25 1.57 -4.61
CA SER A 2 -26.28 1.28 -5.68
C SER A 2 -25.46 0.04 -5.34
N HIS A 3 -25.44 -0.93 -6.25
CA HIS A 3 -24.74 -2.22 -6.14
C HIS A 3 -23.25 -2.13 -6.50
N SER A 4 -22.65 -0.95 -6.56
CA SER A 4 -21.20 -0.83 -6.73
C SER A 4 -20.51 -0.97 -5.37
N GLY A 5 -19.81 -2.09 -5.14
CA GLY A 5 -18.96 -2.33 -3.96
C GLY A 5 -17.76 -1.36 -3.81
N PHE A 6 -17.80 -0.24 -4.52
CA PHE A 6 -16.83 0.85 -4.51
C PHE A 6 -17.13 1.77 -3.31
N ARG A 7 -16.43 1.51 -2.20
CA ARG A 7 -16.47 2.36 -1.01
C ARG A 7 -15.05 2.78 -0.68
N ILE A 8 -14.80 4.08 -0.72
CA ILE A 8 -13.55 4.72 -0.28
C ILE A 8 -13.82 5.47 1.03
N ILE A 9 -12.84 5.46 1.92
CA ILE A 9 -12.85 6.11 3.22
C ILE A 9 -11.85 7.27 3.18
N LEU A 10 -12.26 8.47 3.55
CA LEU A 10 -11.32 9.58 3.66
C LEU A 10 -10.29 9.29 4.76
N PHE A 11 -9.02 9.49 4.46
CA PHE A 11 -7.97 9.35 5.45
C PHE A 11 -8.14 10.42 6.52
N ASN A 12 -8.12 10.00 7.79
CA ASN A 12 -8.25 10.92 8.91
C ASN A 12 -6.97 11.75 9.02
N SER A 13 -7.09 13.08 9.06
CA SER A 13 -5.93 13.98 9.19
C SER A 13 -5.13 13.75 10.48
N ALA A 14 -5.75 13.19 11.53
CA ALA A 14 -5.05 12.75 12.74
C ALA A 14 -4.02 11.64 12.48
N ASN A 15 -4.13 10.92 11.35
CA ASN A 15 -3.22 9.86 10.94
C ASN A 15 -2.11 10.36 9.99
N ASN A 16 -2.02 11.66 9.71
CA ASN A 16 -0.90 12.22 8.95
C ASN A 16 0.44 11.82 9.59
N GLY A 17 1.39 11.39 8.77
CA GLY A 17 2.67 10.86 9.24
C GLY A 17 2.64 9.39 9.68
N SER A 18 1.49 8.71 9.56
CA SER A 18 1.46 7.24 9.54
C SER A 18 2.33 6.71 8.40
N ALA A 19 2.94 5.54 8.59
CA ALA A 19 3.64 4.85 7.51
C ALA A 19 2.70 4.12 6.54
N ILE A 20 1.43 3.98 6.91
CA ILE A 20 0.45 3.13 6.23
C ILE A 20 -0.76 3.94 5.76
N LEU A 21 -1.14 3.77 4.49
CA LEU A 21 -2.48 4.07 4.00
C LEU A 21 -3.29 2.76 3.97
N PRO A 22 -4.31 2.61 4.83
CA PRO A 22 -5.06 1.35 4.93
C PRO A 22 -5.88 1.02 3.67
N PRO A 23 -6.40 -0.21 3.56
CA PRO A 23 -7.30 -0.59 2.49
C PRO A 23 -8.51 0.35 2.41
N ARG A 24 -8.96 0.65 1.19
CA ARG A 24 -10.08 1.57 0.90
C ARG A 24 -9.85 3.02 1.32
N ASN A 25 -8.74 3.39 1.94
CA ASN A 25 -8.52 4.77 2.33
C ASN A 25 -8.01 5.63 1.17
N CYS A 26 -8.34 6.92 1.21
CA CYS A 26 -7.87 7.94 0.27
C CYS A 26 -7.18 9.10 1.00
N LEU A 27 -5.96 9.45 0.56
CA LEU A 27 -5.29 10.70 0.84
C LEU A 27 -5.84 11.80 -0.08
N VAL A 28 -6.21 12.94 0.48
CA VAL A 28 -6.49 14.16 -0.29
C VAL A 28 -5.30 15.13 -0.24
N ALA A 29 -5.33 16.18 -1.06
CA ALA A 29 -4.26 17.18 -1.12
C ALA A 29 -3.88 17.71 0.28
N GLY A 30 -2.59 17.75 0.57
CA GLY A 30 -2.00 18.14 1.86
C GLY A 30 -1.85 16.99 2.87
N GLN A 31 -2.47 15.83 2.65
CA GLN A 31 -2.29 14.64 3.48
C GLN A 31 -1.07 13.83 3.04
N TYR A 32 -0.44 13.16 4.01
CA TYR A 32 0.84 12.51 3.78
C TYR A 32 1.07 11.31 4.70
N LEU A 33 1.96 10.44 4.22
CA LEU A 33 2.57 9.34 4.97
C LEU A 33 4.04 9.63 5.21
N GLU A 34 4.61 9.05 6.25
CA GLU A 34 6.05 9.12 6.54
C GLU A 34 6.60 7.74 6.87
N SER A 35 7.84 7.48 6.46
CA SER A 35 8.56 6.30 6.94
C SER A 35 8.68 6.33 8.48
N PRO A 36 8.81 5.17 9.16
CA PRO A 36 8.98 5.14 10.62
C PRO A 36 10.11 6.05 11.14
N SER A 37 11.23 6.14 10.42
CA SER A 37 12.38 7.03 10.68
C SER A 37 12.12 8.52 10.41
N LYS A 38 10.97 8.87 9.79
CA LYS A 38 10.59 10.23 9.38
C LYS A 38 11.47 10.87 8.31
N ARG A 39 12.40 10.10 7.74
CA ARG A 39 13.26 10.53 6.64
C ARG A 39 12.49 10.71 5.34
N TYR A 40 11.61 9.75 5.03
CA TYR A 40 10.85 9.75 3.79
C TYR A 40 9.42 10.22 4.02
N LYS A 41 8.94 11.11 3.15
CA LYS A 41 7.57 11.66 3.20
C LYS A 41 6.90 11.52 1.85
N LEU A 42 5.81 10.77 1.79
CA LEU A 42 4.95 10.66 0.62
C LEU A 42 3.74 11.56 0.82
N ILE A 43 3.56 12.56 -0.04
CA ILE A 43 2.50 13.58 0.08
C ILE A 43 1.73 13.70 -1.23
N LEU A 44 0.40 13.83 -1.13
CA LEU A 44 -0.40 14.33 -2.24
C LEU A 44 -0.41 15.84 -2.17
N GLU A 45 0.20 16.50 -3.16
CA GLU A 45 0.33 17.94 -3.19
C GLU A 45 -0.89 18.63 -3.79
N ALA A 46 -0.98 19.94 -3.58
CA ALA A 46 -2.07 20.77 -4.11
C ALA A 46 -2.04 20.87 -5.65
N ASP A 47 -0.89 20.60 -6.28
CA ASP A 47 -0.74 20.55 -7.74
C ASP A 47 -1.26 19.24 -8.35
N GLY A 48 -1.72 18.30 -7.53
CA GLY A 48 -2.25 17.00 -7.96
C GLY A 48 -1.22 15.88 -8.04
N ASN A 49 0.06 16.17 -7.80
CA ASN A 49 1.11 15.16 -7.80
C ASN A 49 1.22 14.45 -6.46
N LEU A 50 1.33 13.12 -6.50
CA LEU A 50 1.80 12.32 -5.38
C LEU A 50 3.33 12.24 -5.44
N ARG A 51 4.02 12.77 -4.44
CA ARG A 51 5.48 12.92 -4.44
C ARG A 51 6.12 12.35 -3.20
N LEU A 52 7.25 11.67 -3.38
CA LEU A 52 8.11 11.20 -2.29
C LEU A 52 9.30 12.13 -2.12
N TYR A 53 9.56 12.48 -0.87
CA TYR A 53 10.70 13.28 -0.45
C TYR A 53 11.64 12.45 0.43
N ASP A 54 12.96 12.64 0.26
CA ASP A 54 14.02 12.20 1.18
C ASP A 54 14.59 13.44 1.87
N ASN A 55 14.35 13.61 3.18
CA ASN A 55 14.78 14.79 3.94
C ASN A 55 14.41 16.13 3.28
N GLY A 56 13.24 16.20 2.64
CA GLY A 56 12.75 17.41 1.96
C GLY A 56 13.25 17.59 0.53
N VAL A 57 14.09 16.69 0.01
CA VAL A 57 14.48 16.67 -1.42
C VAL A 57 13.54 15.72 -2.18
N PRO A 58 12.92 16.15 -3.29
CA PRO A 58 12.02 15.28 -4.06
C PRO A 58 12.83 14.19 -4.78
N VAL A 59 12.43 12.93 -4.61
CA VAL A 59 13.15 11.76 -5.18
C VAL A 59 12.29 10.90 -6.10
N TRP A 60 10.96 11.00 -6.03
CA TRP A 60 10.04 10.25 -6.88
C TRP A 60 8.67 10.95 -7.00
N VAL A 61 8.00 10.79 -8.13
CA VAL A 61 6.64 11.30 -8.38
C VAL A 61 5.80 10.26 -9.15
N ALA A 62 4.52 10.16 -8.81
CA ALA A 62 3.57 9.28 -9.50
C ALA A 62 3.14 9.87 -10.85
N ASP A 63 3.95 9.67 -11.88
CA ASP A 63 3.65 10.12 -13.25
C ASP A 63 3.86 9.01 -14.30
N SER A 64 3.74 9.37 -15.57
CA SER A 64 3.87 8.45 -16.70
C SER A 64 5.29 7.93 -16.93
N SER A 65 6.30 8.46 -16.24
CA SER A 65 7.67 7.94 -16.31
C SER A 65 7.88 6.71 -15.44
N VAL A 66 7.00 6.44 -14.48
CA VAL A 66 7.14 5.34 -13.53
C VAL A 66 6.84 4.00 -14.24
N PRO A 67 7.80 3.05 -14.28
CA PRO A 67 7.60 1.74 -14.90
C PRO A 67 6.49 0.95 -14.22
N TYR A 68 5.84 0.05 -14.96
CA TYR A 68 4.78 -0.84 -14.45
C TYR A 68 3.60 -0.08 -13.83
N THR A 69 3.18 1.00 -14.49
CA THR A 69 2.01 1.80 -14.10
C THR A 69 1.07 1.99 -15.29
N TYR A 70 -0.17 2.38 -15.00
CA TYR A 70 -1.11 2.84 -16.02
C TYR A 70 -1.39 4.33 -15.83
N VAL A 71 -1.44 5.05 -16.94
CA VAL A 71 -1.82 6.46 -16.96
C VAL A 71 -2.84 6.69 -18.07
N ASP A 72 -3.93 7.37 -17.73
CA ASP A 72 -4.91 7.86 -18.69
C ASP A 72 -5.32 9.31 -18.38
N ASN A 73 -6.07 9.90 -19.31
CA ASN A 73 -6.61 11.25 -19.20
C ASN A 73 -8.11 11.28 -18.85
N ARG A 74 -8.61 10.24 -18.18
CA ARG A 74 -10.02 10.06 -17.85
C ARG A 74 -10.21 9.87 -16.34
N PRO A 75 -9.89 10.88 -15.52
CA PRO A 75 -10.07 10.80 -14.08
C PRO A 75 -11.52 10.49 -13.71
N ASN A 76 -11.70 9.62 -12.72
CA ASN A 76 -13.03 9.32 -12.19
C ASN A 76 -13.71 10.62 -11.71
N THR A 77 -14.83 10.97 -12.35
CA THR A 77 -15.52 12.24 -12.12
C THR A 77 -16.25 12.32 -10.78
N ASP A 78 -16.51 11.17 -10.16
CA ASP A 78 -17.21 11.07 -8.86
C ASP A 78 -16.26 11.29 -7.67
N LEU A 79 -14.96 11.41 -7.93
CA LEU A 79 -13.92 11.63 -6.92
C LEU A 79 -13.25 13.00 -7.09
N VAL A 80 -12.79 13.53 -5.95
CA VAL A 80 -11.88 14.68 -5.88
C VAL A 80 -10.45 14.26 -6.23
N THR A 81 -9.51 15.21 -6.28
CA THR A 81 -8.08 14.87 -6.35
C THR A 81 -7.68 14.07 -5.11
N CYS A 82 -7.26 12.83 -5.30
CA CYS A 82 -7.27 11.80 -4.27
C CYS A 82 -6.34 10.64 -4.66
N PHE A 83 -5.53 10.17 -3.72
CA PHE A 83 -4.75 8.93 -3.88
C PHE A 83 -5.31 7.85 -2.96
N TYR A 84 -5.78 6.73 -3.51
CA TYR A 84 -6.56 5.74 -2.76
C TYR A 84 -6.18 4.29 -3.03
N MET A 85 -6.51 3.44 -2.05
CA MET A 85 -6.34 1.99 -2.12
C MET A 85 -7.65 1.28 -2.53
N GLN A 86 -7.55 0.37 -3.50
CA GLN A 86 -8.61 -0.59 -3.84
C GLN A 86 -7.98 -1.85 -4.47
N GLY A 87 -7.23 -2.62 -3.68
CA GLY A 87 -6.44 -3.76 -4.17
C GLY A 87 -5.13 -3.31 -4.81
N SER A 88 -5.22 -2.33 -5.71
CA SER A 88 -4.10 -1.54 -6.23
C SER A 88 -4.18 -0.10 -5.72
N ALA A 89 -3.14 0.69 -5.96
CA ALA A 89 -3.13 2.11 -5.65
C ALA A 89 -3.50 2.94 -6.89
N PHE A 90 -4.31 3.97 -6.68
CA PHE A 90 -4.83 4.86 -7.73
C PHE A 90 -4.69 6.31 -7.32
N LEU A 91 -4.26 7.17 -8.24
CA LEU A 91 -4.31 8.62 -8.13
C LEU A 91 -5.35 9.14 -9.12
N VAL A 92 -6.39 9.78 -8.59
CA VAL A 92 -7.26 10.67 -9.37
C VAL A 92 -6.67 12.06 -9.23
N ASP A 93 -6.21 12.62 -10.34
CA ASP A 93 -5.71 13.98 -10.42
C ASP A 93 -6.67 14.83 -11.27
N ARG A 94 -7.50 15.64 -10.61
CA ARG A 94 -8.43 16.57 -11.27
C ARG A 94 -7.75 17.87 -11.71
N VAL A 95 -6.53 18.15 -11.24
CA VAL A 95 -5.76 19.35 -11.59
C VAL A 95 -5.10 19.14 -12.95
N GLY A 96 -4.37 18.04 -13.11
CA GLY A 96 -3.73 17.63 -14.36
C GLY A 96 -4.63 16.81 -15.30
N SER A 97 -5.87 16.54 -14.90
CA SER A 97 -6.85 15.71 -15.64
C SER A 97 -6.31 14.32 -16.00
N ARG A 98 -5.81 13.60 -14.99
CA ARG A 98 -5.13 12.31 -15.15
C ARG A 98 -5.62 11.28 -14.14
N THR A 99 -5.68 10.02 -14.55
CA THR A 99 -5.63 8.87 -13.63
C THR A 99 -4.25 8.24 -13.72
N TRP A 100 -3.63 7.96 -12.58
CA TRP A 100 -2.44 7.11 -12.50
C TRP A 100 -2.75 5.91 -11.61
N SER A 101 -2.21 4.73 -11.91
CA SER A 101 -2.34 3.57 -11.02
C SER A 101 -1.15 2.62 -11.10
N THR A 102 -0.92 1.92 -9.99
CA THR A 102 0.03 0.80 -9.97
C THR A 102 -0.52 -0.35 -10.81
N LYS A 103 0.33 -0.98 -11.62
CA LYS A 103 -0.02 -2.24 -12.28
C LYS A 103 -0.03 -3.36 -11.23
N GLY A 104 -1.22 -3.86 -10.91
CA GLY A 104 -1.42 -5.00 -10.02
C GLY A 104 -2.50 -5.90 -10.58
N ASP A 105 -2.29 -7.21 -10.47
CA ASP A 105 -3.32 -8.18 -10.81
C ASP A 105 -4.50 -8.04 -9.84
N TRP A 106 -5.71 -8.12 -10.37
CA TRP A 106 -6.89 -8.11 -9.52
C TRP A 106 -6.98 -9.42 -8.73
N ILE A 107 -6.69 -9.34 -7.43
CA ILE A 107 -6.85 -10.45 -6.49
C ILE A 107 -8.18 -10.27 -5.74
N ASN A 108 -9.00 -11.32 -5.72
CA ASN A 108 -10.27 -11.29 -5.00
C ASN A 108 -10.06 -10.99 -3.51
N GLY A 109 -10.78 -9.98 -3.01
CA GLY A 109 -10.68 -9.51 -1.62
C GLY A 109 -9.51 -8.57 -1.33
N ALA A 110 -8.61 -8.32 -2.29
CA ALA A 110 -7.49 -7.39 -2.08
C ALA A 110 -7.96 -5.95 -1.79
N ALA A 111 -9.15 -5.56 -2.27
CA ALA A 111 -9.74 -4.26 -1.94
C ALA A 111 -9.90 -4.03 -0.41
N ASP A 112 -10.06 -5.09 0.38
CA ASP A 112 -10.26 -5.05 1.82
C ASP A 112 -8.99 -5.35 2.63
N ARG A 113 -7.88 -5.67 1.96
CA ARG A 113 -6.68 -6.23 2.60
C ARG A 113 -5.39 -5.57 2.15
N ALA A 114 -5.34 -5.08 0.92
CA ALA A 114 -4.17 -4.43 0.36
C ALA A 114 -4.04 -3.00 0.88
N TYR A 115 -2.84 -2.66 1.32
CA TYR A 115 -2.49 -1.35 1.88
C TYR A 115 -1.21 -0.82 1.24
N LEU A 116 -0.97 0.48 1.37
CA LEU A 116 0.30 1.10 0.97
C LEU A 116 1.17 1.35 2.19
N GLN A 117 2.49 1.15 2.05
CA GLN A 117 3.48 1.43 3.09
C GLN A 117 4.65 2.26 2.55
N VAL A 118 5.05 3.28 3.31
CA VAL A 118 6.34 3.97 3.14
C VAL A 118 7.35 3.37 4.10
N GLN A 119 8.53 2.99 3.59
CA GLN A 119 9.57 2.26 4.33
C GLN A 119 10.82 3.12 4.57
N ASP A 120 11.65 2.73 5.53
CA ASP A 120 12.85 3.47 5.95
C ASP A 120 14.02 3.43 4.96
N ASP A 121 13.91 2.59 3.94
CA ASP A 121 14.82 2.51 2.80
C ASP A 121 14.38 3.38 1.61
N GLY A 122 13.26 4.10 1.74
CA GLY A 122 12.69 4.94 0.70
C GLY A 122 11.73 4.22 -0.25
N ASN A 123 11.45 2.94 -0.02
CA ASN A 123 10.46 2.22 -0.81
C ASN A 123 9.02 2.64 -0.47
N VAL A 124 8.19 2.69 -1.51
CA VAL A 124 6.74 2.83 -1.40
C VAL A 124 6.11 1.59 -2.01
N VAL A 125 5.47 0.77 -1.18
CA VAL A 125 5.00 -0.56 -1.58
C VAL A 125 3.49 -0.70 -1.41
N VAL A 126 2.84 -1.37 -2.35
CA VAL A 126 1.49 -1.93 -2.16
C VAL A 126 1.66 -3.37 -1.69
N VAL A 127 1.09 -3.70 -0.54
CA VAL A 127 1.20 -5.03 0.08
C VAL A 127 -0.18 -5.65 0.18
N ASP A 128 -0.34 -6.88 -0.32
CA ASP A 128 -1.51 -7.71 -0.05
C ASP A 128 -1.24 -8.66 1.13
N GLY A 129 -1.62 -8.25 2.35
CA GLY A 129 -1.30 -8.97 3.57
C GLY A 129 -2.33 -10.01 3.96
N VAL A 130 -2.11 -11.29 3.68
CA VAL A 130 -2.99 -12.39 4.16
C VAL A 130 -2.60 -12.80 5.59
N PRO A 131 -3.45 -12.54 6.61
CA PRO A 131 -3.14 -12.96 7.98
C PRO A 131 -3.06 -14.49 8.07
N GLN A 132 -1.95 -15.00 8.60
CA GLN A 132 -1.71 -16.45 8.76
C GLN A 132 -2.00 -16.97 10.17
N TRP A 133 -2.24 -16.06 11.13
CA TRP A 133 -2.59 -16.39 12.51
C TRP A 133 -3.20 -15.18 13.23
N ALA A 134 -4.10 -15.41 14.19
CA ALA A 134 -4.52 -14.41 15.18
C ALA A 134 -4.86 -15.08 16.52
N ARG A 135 -4.64 -14.37 17.64
CA ARG A 135 -4.86 -14.92 18.99
C ARG A 135 -6.32 -15.27 19.30
N PHE A 136 -7.27 -14.73 18.52
CA PHE A 136 -8.69 -15.07 18.53
C PHE A 136 -9.28 -14.83 17.13
N GLY A 137 -10.40 -15.47 16.80
CA GLY A 137 -11.15 -15.23 15.56
C GLY A 137 -10.51 -15.76 14.27
N PHE A 138 -9.21 -16.08 14.27
CA PHE A 138 -8.58 -16.79 13.17
C PHE A 138 -8.80 -18.30 13.30
N THR A 139 -9.37 -18.89 12.25
CA THR A 139 -9.49 -20.34 12.10
C THR A 139 -8.62 -20.74 10.91
N PRO A 140 -7.55 -21.53 11.10
CA PRO A 140 -6.79 -22.07 9.98
C PRO A 140 -7.72 -22.84 9.04
N THR A 141 -7.75 -22.47 7.76
CA THR A 141 -8.49 -23.20 6.72
C THR A 141 -7.68 -24.33 6.10
N ALA A 142 -6.36 -24.31 6.30
CA ALA A 142 -5.48 -25.41 5.94
C ALA A 142 -5.69 -26.56 6.92
N VAL A 143 -6.22 -27.69 6.43
CA VAL A 143 -6.18 -28.96 7.16
C VAL A 143 -4.73 -29.38 7.25
N PRO A 144 -4.14 -29.57 8.45
CA PRO A 144 -2.80 -30.11 8.57
C PRO A 144 -2.75 -31.44 7.82
N THR A 145 -1.88 -31.55 6.81
CA THR A 145 -1.58 -32.86 6.25
C THR A 145 -1.04 -33.71 7.39
N ARG A 146 -1.61 -34.90 7.58
CA ARG A 146 -1.24 -35.85 8.63
C ARG A 146 0.26 -36.13 8.48
N GLY A 147 1.08 -35.51 9.33
CA GLY A 147 2.55 -35.54 9.17
C GLY A 147 3.31 -34.27 9.57
N VAL A 148 2.66 -33.19 10.05
CA VAL A 148 3.39 -32.10 10.73
C VAL A 148 4.01 -32.65 12.02
N PHE A 149 5.27 -33.02 11.90
CA PHE A 149 6.17 -33.47 12.94
C PHE A 149 6.45 -32.31 13.90
N TYR A 150 6.18 -32.51 15.19
CA TYR A 150 6.74 -31.67 16.26
C TYR A 150 8.10 -32.28 16.62
N PRO A 151 9.24 -31.62 16.36
CA PRO A 151 10.52 -32.07 16.87
C PRO A 151 10.53 -31.85 18.39
N ASP A 152 10.33 -32.96 19.10
CA ASP A 152 10.97 -33.38 20.36
C ASP A 152 11.00 -32.48 21.62
N HIS A 153 10.42 -31.29 21.66
CA HIS A 153 10.48 -30.42 22.86
C HIS A 153 11.92 -30.16 23.39
N GLY A 154 12.95 -30.31 22.55
CA GLY A 154 14.34 -30.02 22.91
C GLY A 154 14.64 -28.52 22.90
N THR A 155 15.31 -28.00 23.94
CA THR A 155 15.68 -26.58 24.10
C THR A 155 16.93 -26.18 23.31
N GLY A 156 17.04 -26.61 22.04
CA GLY A 156 18.14 -26.20 21.16
C GLY A 156 17.90 -24.82 20.53
N ASP A 157 18.98 -24.17 20.07
CA ASP A 157 18.91 -22.85 19.44
C ASP A 157 18.04 -22.88 18.17
N LEU A 158 17.12 -21.93 18.06
CA LEU A 158 16.20 -21.80 16.93
C LEU A 158 16.97 -21.47 15.64
N PRO A 159 16.61 -22.06 14.49
CA PRO A 159 17.22 -21.71 13.21
C PRO A 159 16.93 -20.24 12.86
N THR A 160 17.98 -19.52 12.46
CA THR A 160 17.91 -18.13 12.00
C THR A 160 17.10 -18.05 10.71
N PHE A 161 15.95 -17.37 10.73
CA PHE A 161 15.13 -17.15 9.53
C PHE A 161 15.86 -16.25 8.52
N TYR A 162 15.70 -16.57 7.23
CA TYR A 162 16.32 -15.87 6.11
C TYR A 162 15.84 -14.41 5.99
N THR A 163 16.78 -13.48 5.89
CA THR A 163 16.53 -12.09 5.50
C THR A 163 16.44 -12.02 3.97
N TYR A 164 15.35 -11.50 3.43
CA TYR A 164 15.18 -11.33 1.99
C TYR A 164 15.72 -9.97 1.55
N TYR A 165 16.65 -9.97 0.60
CA TYR A 165 17.14 -8.79 -0.11
C TYR A 165 16.72 -8.88 -1.58
N TRP A 166 16.32 -7.76 -2.17
CA TRP A 166 16.12 -7.66 -3.62
C TRP A 166 17.33 -6.94 -4.21
N ASN A 167 17.99 -7.56 -5.19
CA ASN A 167 18.96 -6.88 -6.02
C ASN A 167 18.19 -6.09 -7.08
N ASN A 168 18.22 -4.78 -6.99
CA ASN A 168 17.73 -3.90 -8.05
C ASN A 168 18.70 -4.01 -9.24
N ALA A 169 18.43 -4.94 -10.16
CA ALA A 169 18.92 -4.82 -11.52
C ALA A 169 17.97 -3.88 -12.27
N PHE A 170 18.51 -2.73 -12.66
CA PHE A 170 17.86 -1.61 -13.33
C PHE A 170 17.03 -2.02 -14.55
#